data_AF-A0A434FJ50-F1
#
_entry.id   AF-A0A434FJ50-F1
#
_cell.length_a   1.000
_cell.length_b   1.000
_cell.length_c   1.000
_cell.angle_alpha   90.00
_cell.angle_beta   90.00
_cell.angle_gamma   90.00
#
_symmetry.space_group_name_H-M   'P 1'
#
loop_
_entity.id
_entity.type
_entity.pdbx_description
1 polymer ?
#
loop_
_entity_poly.entity_id
_entity_poly.type
_entity_poly.pdbx_seq_one_letter_code
_entity_poly.pdbx_strand_id
1 'polypeptide(L)' 'YIVRGYGKDDRIVYGSGAVTPTGDIAARATALLERDDIAYIHVRSARNNCYQCRIERA' A
#
# COMPACT_ATOMS: atom_id res chain seq x y z
N TYR A 1 6.62 -7.42 -3.50
CA TYR A 1 5.91 -7.16 -2.22
C TYR A 1 4.45 -6.88 -2.48
N ILE A 2 3.56 -7.11 -1.51
CA ILE A 2 2.17 -6.65 -1.60
C ILE A 2 2.14 -5.19 -1.16
N VAL A 3 1.67 -4.30 -2.02
CA VAL A 3 1.38 -2.90 -1.71
C VAL A 3 -0.13 -2.75 -1.67
N ARG A 4 -0.68 -2.22 -0.56
CA ARG A 4 -2.13 -2.06 -0.40
C ARG A 4 -2.46 -0.81 0.42
N GLY A 5 -3.49 -0.09 -0.01
CA GLY A 5 -4.00 1.10 0.66
C GLY A 5 -4.98 0.76 1.78
N TYR A 6 -4.95 1.59 2.82
CA TYR A 6 -5.87 1.56 3.95
C TYR A 6 -6.63 2.89 4.01
N GLY A 7 -7.92 2.82 4.34
CA GLY A 7 -8.76 3.99 4.57
C GLY A 7 -8.55 4.57 5.98
N LYS A 8 -9.31 5.63 6.29
CA LYS A 8 -9.26 6.30 7.60
C LYS A 8 -9.81 5.45 8.75
N ASP A 9 -10.51 4.37 8.43
CA ASP A 9 -11.10 3.39 9.35
C ASP A 9 -10.18 2.17 9.56
N ASP A 10 -8.91 2.26 9.14
CA ASP A 10 -7.92 1.19 9.15
C ASP A 10 -8.34 -0.08 8.39
N ARG A 11 -9.29 0.05 7.45
CA ARG A 11 -9.70 -1.03 6.55
C ARG A 11 -8.96 -0.96 5.23
N ILE A 12 -8.74 -2.12 4.63
CA ILE A 12 -8.14 -2.20 3.30
C ILE A 12 -9.14 -1.63 2.30
N VAL A 13 -8.68 -0.67 1.50
CA VAL A 13 -9.43 -0.19 0.35
C VAL A 13 -9.34 -1.24 -0.75
N TYR A 14 -10.45 -1.89 -1.08
CA TYR A 14 -10.48 -2.92 -2.12
C TYR A 14 -10.06 -2.35 -3.49
N GLY A 15 -9.43 -3.18 -4.32
CA GLY A 15 -8.83 -2.75 -5.58
C GLY A 15 -7.51 -1.98 -5.46
N SER A 16 -7.04 -1.65 -4.24
CA SER A 16 -5.71 -1.01 -4.06
C SER A 16 -4.55 -2.01 -4.04
N GLY A 17 -4.81 -3.25 -3.60
CA GLY A 17 -3.81 -4.27 -3.34
C GLY A 17 -3.20 -4.88 -4.61
N ALA A 18 -1.87 -4.87 -4.74
CA ALA A 18 -1.15 -5.53 -5.83
C ALA A 18 0.20 -6.11 -5.40
N VAL A 19 0.59 -7.25 -5.99
CA VAL A 19 1.97 -7.74 -5.93
C VAL A 19 2.81 -6.86 -6.85
N THR A 20 3.71 -6.07 -6.25
CA THR A 20 4.53 -5.05 -6.90
C THR A 20 6.01 -5.44 -6.79
N PRO A 21 6.79 -5.43 -7.89
CA PRO A 21 8.26 -5.58 -7.84
C PRO A 21 8.90 -4.51 -6.96
N THR A 22 10.04 -4.82 -6.33
CA THR A 22 10.68 -3.91 -5.36
C THR A 22 10.99 -2.53 -5.95
N GLY A 23 11.45 -2.47 -7.20
CA GLY A 23 11.76 -1.22 -7.89
C GLY A 23 10.54 -0.32 -8.13
N ASP A 24 9.33 -0.90 -8.18
CA ASP A 24 8.11 -0.18 -8.52
C ASP A 24 7.29 0.23 -7.28
N ILE A 25 7.72 -0.15 -6.06
CA ILE A 25 6.97 0.10 -4.82
C ILE A 25 6.73 1.59 -4.62
N ALA A 26 7.76 2.43 -4.84
CA ALA A 26 7.65 3.88 -4.65
C ALA A 26 6.62 4.49 -5.61
N ALA A 27 6.73 4.19 -6.92
CA ALA A 27 5.81 4.68 -7.93
C ALA A 27 4.36 4.22 -7.66
N ARG A 28 4.17 2.95 -7.28
CA ARG A 28 2.85 2.42 -6.92
C ARG A 28 2.29 3.09 -5.66
N ALA A 29 3.13 3.33 -4.65
CA ALA A 29 2.72 3.99 -3.43
C ALA A 29 2.27 5.43 -3.69
N THR A 30 3.00 6.18 -4.49
CA THR A 30 2.61 7.54 -4.92
C THR A 30 1.24 7.54 -5.60
N ALA A 31 1.05 6.69 -6.62
CA ALA A 31 -0.23 6.62 -7.34
C ALA A 31 -1.42 6.21 -6.45
N LEU A 32 -1.18 5.42 -5.40
CA LEU A 32 -2.21 5.08 -4.43
C LEU A 32 -2.48 6.22 -3.44
N LEU A 33 -1.46 6.98 -3.02
CA LEU A 33 -1.61 8.14 -2.15
C LEU A 33 -2.20 9.36 -2.87
N GLU A 34 -2.37 9.33 -4.18
CA GLU A 34 -3.18 10.33 -4.91
C GLU A 34 -4.68 10.12 -4.73
N ARG A 35 -5.10 8.94 -4.28
CA ARG A 35 -6.53 8.65 -4.04
C ARG A 35 -6.96 9.17 -2.68
N ASP A 36 -8.08 9.88 -2.66
CA ASP A 36 -8.67 10.46 -1.44
C ASP A 36 -9.22 9.40 -0.47
N ASP A 37 -9.54 8.21 -0.96
CA ASP A 37 -10.03 7.08 -0.16
C ASP A 37 -8.92 6.33 0.58
N ILE A 38 -7.64 6.61 0.28
CA ILE A 38 -6.47 6.00 0.91
C ILE A 38 -5.83 6.97 1.90
N ALA A 39 -5.82 6.61 3.18
CA ALA A 39 -5.15 7.33 4.26
C ALA A 39 -3.64 7.02 4.30
N TYR A 40 -3.26 5.75 4.18
CA TYR A 40 -1.88 5.28 4.21
C TYR A 40 -1.74 3.93 3.48
N ILE A 41 -0.50 3.47 3.31
CA ILE A 41 -0.21 2.22 2.59
C ILE A 41 0.60 1.28 3.48
N HIS A 42 0.32 -0.01 3.41
CA HIS A 42 1.24 -1.03 3.93
C HIS A 42 1.95 -1.76 2.80
N VAL A 43 3.25 -1.94 3.01
CA VAL A 43 4.07 -2.89 2.25
C VAL A 43 4.16 -4.18 3.07
N ARG A 44 3.88 -5.32 2.43
CA ARG A 44 3.90 -6.64 3.05
C ARG A 44 4.66 -7.65 2.19
N SER A 45 5.20 -8.70 2.81
CA SER A 45 5.77 -9.83 2.07
C SER A 45 4.71 -10.46 1.17
N ALA A 46 5.02 -10.69 -0.11
CA ALA A 46 4.09 -11.36 -1.02
C ALA A 46 3.93 -12.86 -0.70
N ARG A 47 4.95 -13.47 -0.08
CA ARG A 47 4.95 -14.89 0.26
C ARG A 47 4.16 -15.19 1.54
N ASN A 48 4.34 -14.34 2.56
CA ASN A 48 3.85 -14.61 3.91
C ASN A 48 2.89 -13.55 4.44
N ASN A 49 2.61 -12.49 3.68
CA ASN A 49 1.79 -11.35 4.09
C ASN A 49 2.27 -10.60 5.36
N CYS A 50 3.48 -10.92 5.84
CA CYS A 50 4.11 -10.26 6.97
C CYS A 50 4.27 -8.76 6.67
N TYR A 51 3.96 -7.93 7.66
CA TYR A 51 4.17 -6.49 7.60
C TYR A 51 5.66 -6.16 7.42
N GLN A 52 5.95 -5.13 6.61
CA GLN A 52 7.29 -4.60 6.43
C GLN A 52 7.36 -3.14 6.89
N CYS A 53 6.53 -2.29 6.30
CA CYS A 53 6.47 -0.89 6.67
C CYS A 53 5.12 -0.25 6.29
N ARG A 54 4.89 0.94 6.85
CA ARG A 54 3.81 1.86 6.51
C ARG A 54 4.41 3.04 5.76
N ILE A 55 3.75 3.46 4.69
CA ILE A 55 4.08 4.64 3.91
C ILE A 55 2.96 5.66 4.14
N GLU A 56 3.35 6.87 4.51
CA GLU A 56 2.46 8.00 4.80
C GLU A 56 2.82 9.18 3.89
N ARG A 57 1.89 10.14 3.80
CA ARG A 57 2.17 11.44 3.19
C ARG A 57 3.06 12.24 4.14
N ALA A 58 4.00 13.00 3.58
CA ALA A 58 4.86 13.92 4.34
C ALA A 58 4.06 15.09 4.92
#